data_AF-A0A101S227-F1
#
_entry.id   AF-A0A101S227-F1
#
_cell.length_a   1.000
_cell.length_b   1.000
_cell.length_c   1.000
_cell.angle_alpha   90.00
_cell.angle_beta   90.00
_cell.angle_gamma   90.00
#
_symmetry.space_group_name_H-M   'P 1'
#
loop_
_entity.id
_entity.type
_entity.pdbx_description
1 polymer ?
#
loop_
_entity_poly.entity_id
_entity_poly.type
_entity_poly.pdbx_seq_one_letter_code
_entity_poly.pdbx_strand_id
1 'polypeptide(L)'
;MNLRFPDPAQRAAIEAAARQEGVSLQEYILSAAYARATAVETHFLDAFSRSMARSGDAFAEAADAAVADGERRTAELAARHDLEEQHERGHAA
;
A
#
# COMPACT_ATOMS: atom_id res chain seq x y z
N MET A 1 -30.29 0.78 -23.86
CA MET A 1 -29.24 1.62 -24.47
C MET A 1 -29.20 1.31 -25.96
N ASN A 2 -29.38 2.28 -26.86
CA ASN A 2 -29.42 2.03 -28.30
C ASN A 2 -28.05 2.38 -28.89
N LEU A 3 -27.18 1.37 -29.04
CA LEU A 3 -25.83 1.54 -29.56
C LEU A 3 -25.86 1.50 -31.08
N ARG A 4 -25.43 2.59 -31.71
CA ARG A 4 -25.33 2.69 -33.15
C ARG A 4 -23.88 2.44 -33.54
N PHE A 5 -23.63 1.36 -34.27
CA PHE A 5 -22.33 1.07 -34.87
C PHE A 5 -22.33 1.66 -36.28
N PRO A 6 -21.61 2.78 -36.53
CA PRO A 6 -21.59 3.41 -37.85
C PRO A 6 -20.89 2.53 -38.89
N ASP A 7 -19.94 1.72 -38.44
CA ASP A 7 -19.16 0.80 -39.26
C ASP A 7 -19.55 -0.67 -38.98
N PRO A 8 -20.03 -1.42 -39.97
CA PRO A 8 -20.33 -2.84 -39.80
C PRO A 8 -19.09 -3.70 -39.52
N ALA A 9 -17.90 -3.31 -39.97
CA ALA A 9 -16.67 -4.04 -39.67
C ALA A 9 -16.30 -3.92 -38.18
N GLN A 10 -16.50 -2.74 -37.59
CA GLN A 10 -16.36 -2.53 -36.14
C GLN A 10 -17.30 -3.44 -35.34
N ARG A 11 -18.57 -3.56 -35.76
CA ARG A 11 -19.51 -4.47 -35.09
C ARG A 11 -19.03 -5.92 -35.16
N ALA A 12 -18.57 -6.38 -36.32
CA ALA A 12 -18.09 -7.76 -36.50
C ALA A 12 -16.86 -8.06 -35.63
N ALA A 13 -15.95 -7.09 -35.47
CA ALA A 13 -14.77 -7.23 -34.61
C ALA A 13 -15.18 -7.37 -33.13
N ILE A 14 -16.13 -6.57 -32.65
CA ILE A 14 -16.63 -6.65 -31.27
C ILE A 14 -17.38 -7.97 -31.04
N GLU A 15 -18.17 -8.44 -32.00
CA GLU A 15 -18.84 -9.74 -31.92
C GLU A 15 -17.86 -10.92 -31.92
N ALA A 16 -16.73 -10.81 -32.62
CA ALA A 16 -15.66 -11.80 -32.55
C ALA A 16 -15.00 -11.81 -31.17
N ALA A 17 -14.72 -10.63 -30.60
CA ALA A 17 -14.15 -10.51 -29.25
C ALA A 17 -15.10 -11.06 -28.17
N ALA A 18 -16.38 -10.68 -28.22
CA ALA A 18 -17.40 -11.20 -27.31
C ALA A 18 -17.51 -12.74 -27.38
N ARG A 19 -17.45 -13.32 -28.59
CA ARG A 19 -17.44 -14.79 -28.77
C ARG A 19 -16.18 -15.45 -28.21
N GLN A 20 -15.01 -14.82 -28.31
CA GLN A 20 -13.77 -15.34 -27.72
C GLN A 20 -13.85 -15.37 -26.19
N GLU A 21 -14.51 -14.39 -25.59
CA GLU A 21 -14.77 -14.33 -24.15
C GLU A 21 -15.98 -15.16 -23.70
N GLY A 22 -16.73 -15.77 -24.65
CA GLY A 22 -17.90 -16.60 -24.35
C GLY A 22 -19.11 -15.83 -23.84
N VAL A 23 -19.14 -14.50 -24.02
CA VAL A 23 -20.20 -13.61 -23.54
C VAL A 23 -21.06 -13.07 -24.67
N SER A 24 -22.24 -12.57 -24.34
CA SER A 24 -23.08 -11.89 -25.33
C SER A 24 -22.46 -10.55 -25.76
N LEU A 25 -22.76 -10.08 -26.96
CA LEU A 25 -22.29 -8.77 -27.45
C LEU A 25 -22.67 -7.63 -26.48
N GLN A 26 -23.89 -7.67 -25.95
CA GLN A 26 -24.39 -6.66 -25.03
C GLN A 26 -23.63 -6.68 -23.69
N GLU A 27 -23.37 -7.87 -23.16
CA GLU A 27 -22.61 -8.07 -21.93
C GLU A 27 -21.16 -7.64 -22.10
N TYR A 28 -20.52 -7.99 -23.21
CA TYR A 28 -19.17 -7.55 -23.55
C TYR A 28 -19.06 -6.02 -23.55
N ILE A 29 -20.00 -5.33 -24.19
CA ILE A 29 -20.00 -3.86 -24.25
C ILE A 29 -20.26 -3.25 -22.87
N LEU A 30 -21.17 -3.82 -22.08
CA LEU A 30 -21.47 -3.34 -20.74
C LEU A 30 -20.26 -3.50 -19.81
N SER A 31 -19.62 -4.66 -19.84
CA SER A 31 -18.41 -4.95 -19.07
C SER A 31 -17.26 -4.03 -19.47
N ALA A 32 -17.03 -3.83 -20.77
CA ALA A 32 -16.01 -2.90 -21.25
C ALA A 32 -16.30 -1.44 -20.86
N ALA A 33 -17.56 -1.01 -20.92
CA ALA A 33 -17.96 0.33 -20.49
C ALA A 33 -17.77 0.52 -18.98
N TYR A 34 -18.14 -0.48 -18.18
CA TYR A 34 -17.95 -0.46 -16.74
C TYR A 34 -16.46 -0.42 -16.38
N ALA A 35 -15.65 -1.30 -16.95
CA ALA A 35 -14.20 -1.32 -16.74
C ALA A 35 -13.55 0.02 -17.11
N ARG A 36 -13.99 0.66 -18.20
CA ARG A 36 -13.50 1.98 -18.59
C ARG A 36 -13.97 3.08 -17.63
N ALA A 37 -15.19 3.00 -17.12
CA ALA A 37 -15.72 3.97 -16.16
C ALA A 37 -14.99 3.89 -14.81
N THR A 38 -14.60 2.69 -14.37
CA THR A 38 -13.93 2.47 -13.08
C THR A 38 -12.40 2.44 -13.17
N ALA A 39 -11.80 2.49 -14.36
CA ALA A 39 -10.34 2.38 -14.55
C ALA A 39 -9.54 3.39 -13.71
N VAL A 40 -10.02 4.64 -13.62
CA VAL A 40 -9.35 5.70 -12.84
C VAL A 40 -9.46 5.41 -11.34
N GLU A 41 -10.64 4.97 -10.89
CA GLU A 41 -10.88 4.61 -9.49
C GLU A 41 -10.01 3.42 -9.07
N THR A 42 -9.93 2.37 -9.90
CA THR A 42 -9.06 1.21 -9.62
C THR A 42 -7.60 1.63 -9.51
N HIS A 43 -7.11 2.48 -10.43
CA HIS A 43 -5.75 2.98 -10.37
C HIS A 43 -5.49 3.82 -9.11
N PHE A 44 -6.45 4.67 -8.74
CA PHE A 44 -6.37 5.47 -7.52
C PHE A 44 -6.29 4.59 -6.27
N LEU A 45 -7.17 3.59 -6.14
CA LEU A 45 -7.21 2.71 -4.97
C LEU A 45 -5.94 1.85 -4.85
N ASP A 46 -5.38 1.38 -5.96
CA ASP A 46 -4.08 0.69 -5.96
C ASP A 46 -2.96 1.60 -5.46
N ALA A 47 -2.84 2.79 -6.07
CA ALA A 47 -1.82 3.77 -5.69
C ALA A 47 -1.97 4.20 -4.22
N PHE A 48 -3.20 4.41 -3.76
CA PHE A 48 -3.51 4.75 -2.37
C PHE A 48 -3.09 3.63 -1.42
N SER A 49 -3.42 2.38 -1.73
CA SER A 49 -3.06 1.22 -0.90
C SER A 49 -1.55 1.07 -0.78
N ARG A 50 -0.82 1.24 -1.89
CA ARG A 50 0.65 1.22 -1.91
C ARG A 50 1.25 2.38 -1.11
N SER A 51 0.64 3.56 -1.17
CA SER A 51 1.06 4.71 -0.36
C SER A 51 0.87 4.42 1.14
N MET A 52 -0.28 3.88 1.52
CA MET A 52 -0.59 3.54 2.91
C MET A 52 0.37 2.47 3.45
N ALA A 53 0.66 1.43 2.67
CA ALA A 53 1.63 0.40 3.05
C ALA A 53 3.02 1.00 3.31
N ARG A 54 3.52 1.82 2.37
CA ARG A 54 4.82 2.49 2.51
C ARG A 54 4.89 3.38 3.74
N SER A 55 3.83 4.13 4.03
CA SER A 55 3.77 4.95 5.25
C SER A 55 3.73 4.08 6.50
N GLY A 56 2.98 2.98 6.49
CA GLY A 56 2.94 2.02 7.59
C GLY A 56 4.31 1.43 7.92
N ASP A 57 5.04 0.99 6.89
CA ASP A 57 6.40 0.45 7.05
C ASP A 57 7.33 1.50 7.67
N ALA A 58 7.29 2.74 7.19
CA ALA A 58 8.11 3.82 7.73
C ALA A 58 7.78 4.14 9.20
N PHE A 59 6.50 4.06 9.60
CA PHE A 59 6.12 4.25 11.01
C PHE A 59 6.57 3.07 11.89
N ALA A 60 6.52 1.84 11.38
CA ALA A 60 7.02 0.67 12.10
C ALA A 60 8.54 0.77 12.33
N GLU A 61 9.31 1.10 11.29
CA GLU A 61 10.75 1.34 11.40
C GLU A 61 11.08 2.45 12.42
N ALA A 62 10.32 3.55 12.40
CA ALA A 62 10.50 4.64 13.35
C ALA A 62 10.17 4.23 14.79
N ALA A 63 9.15 3.39 15.00
CA ALA A 63 8.78 2.88 16.31
C ALA A 63 9.88 1.95 16.86
N ASP A 64 10.40 1.05 16.05
CA ASP A 64 11.49 0.14 16.43
C ASP A 64 12.76 0.92 16.80
N ALA A 65 13.10 1.95 16.02
CA ALA A 65 14.21 2.84 16.32
C ALA A 65 14.03 3.58 17.65
N ALA A 66 12.80 4.04 17.94
CA ALA A 66 12.49 4.70 19.21
C ALA A 66 12.59 3.74 20.42
N VAL A 67 12.19 2.48 20.26
CA VAL A 67 12.35 1.45 21.31
C VAL A 67 13.84 1.20 21.59
N ALA A 68 14.64 0.98 20.54
CA ALA A 68 16.07 0.74 20.68
C ALA A 68 16.80 1.93 21.34
N ASP A 69 16.40 3.16 21.02
CA ASP A 69 16.94 4.36 21.67
C ASP A 69 16.56 4.45 23.16
N GLY A 70 15.33 4.06 23.51
CA GLY A 70 14.88 3.96 24.89
C GLY A 70 15.73 2.98 25.70
N GLU A 71 15.94 1.77 25.18
CA GLU A 71 16.80 0.75 25.81
C GLU A 71 18.23 1.25 26.01
N ARG A 72 18.80 1.92 25.00
CA ARG A 72 20.13 2.51 25.08
C ARG A 72 20.21 3.56 26.19
N ARG A 73 19.22 4.46 26.28
CA ARG A 73 19.16 5.48 27.34
C ARG A 73 19.03 4.86 28.72
N THR A 74 18.22 3.81 28.88
CA THR A 74 18.09 3.09 30.15
C THR A 74 19.42 2.43 30.56
N ALA A 75 20.11 1.79 29.62
CA ALA A 75 21.42 1.19 29.88
C ALA A 75 22.49 2.23 30.25
N GLU A 76 22.50 3.39 29.58
CA GLU A 76 23.41 4.49 29.90
C GLU A 76 23.15 5.04 31.32
N LEU A 77 21.89 5.21 31.72
CA LEU A 77 21.52 5.66 33.05
C LEU A 77 21.93 4.65 34.13
N ALA A 78 21.73 3.36 33.90
CA ALA A 78 22.18 2.31 34.81
C ALA A 78 23.70 2.33 34.98
N ALA A 79 24.44 2.41 33.87
CA ALA A 79 25.91 2.47 33.91
C ALA A 79 26.43 3.73 34.65
N ARG A 80 25.74 4.88 34.53
CA ARG A 80 26.07 6.09 35.29
C ARG A 80 25.86 5.90 36.78
N HIS A 81 24.72 5.35 37.17
CA HIS A 81 24.42 5.07 38.57
C HIS A 81 25.45 4.13 39.20
N ASP A 82 25.81 3.05 38.50
CA ASP A 82 26.84 2.10 38.97
C ASP A 82 28.21 2.76 39.15
N LEU A 83 28.57 3.71 38.29
CA LEU A 83 29.81 4.49 38.42
C LEU A 83 29.77 5.45 39.60
N GLU A 84 28.65 6.12 39.84
CA GLU A 84 28.44 7.00 41.00
C GLU A 84 28.58 6.20 42.31
N GLU A 85 27.92 5.05 42.43
CA GLU A 85 28.04 4.18 43.60
C GLU A 85 29.46 3.64 43.83
N GLN A 86 30.21 3.37 42.76
CA GLN A 86 31.62 2.94 42.86
C GLN A 86 32.51 4.09 43.34
N HIS A 87 32.25 5.31 42.88
CA HIS A 87 33.02 6.49 43.26
C HIS A 87 32.81 6.83 44.75
N GLU A 88 31.56 6.76 45.24
CA GLU A 88 31.25 6.97 46.66
C GLU A 88 31.92 5.94 47.58
N ARG A 89 31.98 4.67 47.16
CA ARG A 89 32.67 3.61 47.90
C ARG A 89 34.19 3.76 47.87
N GLY A 90 34.76 4.28 46.79
CA GLY A 90 36.20 4.55 46.66
C GLY A 90 36.68 5.77 47.46
N HIS A 91 35.79 6.70 47.79
CA HIS A 91 36.10 7.88 48.62
C HIS A 91 35.94 7.66 50.13
N ALA A 92 35.44 6.50 50.57
CA ALA A 92 35.22 6.16 51.97
C ALA A 92 36.38 5.42 52.66
N ALA A 93 37.59 5.43 52.07
CA ALA A 93 38.79 4.75 52.60
C ALA A 93 39.87 5.72 53.07
#